data_AF-A0A4U8UJC1-F1
#
_entry.id   AF-A0A4U8UJC1-F1
#
_cell.length_a   1.000
_cell.length_b   1.000
_cell.length_c   1.000
_cell.angle_alpha   90.00
_cell.angle_beta   90.00
_cell.angle_gamma   90.00
#
_symmetry.space_group_name_H-M   'P 1'
#
loop_
_entity.id
_entity.type
_entity.pdbx_description
1 polymer ?
#
loop_
_entity_poly.entity_id
_entity_poly.type
_entity_poly.pdbx_seq_one_letter_code
_entity_poly.pdbx_strand_id
1 'polypeptide(L)'
;MTKLLLLLAFVVALSTSAVLPQRNLDANENLAENVVTTQAVWKECDNSICGINAACFIIDRKHECFCLSGYTGNPWKKCVQSGTGRK
;
A
#
# COMPACT_ATOMS: atom_id res chain seq x y z
N MET A 1 29.91 21.99 -49.13
CA MET A 1 29.76 22.26 -47.67
C MET A 1 28.31 22.06 -47.19
N THR A 2 27.30 22.53 -47.92
CA THR A 2 25.86 22.37 -47.59
C THR A 2 25.38 20.91 -47.43
N LYS A 3 25.86 19.98 -48.27
CA LYS A 3 25.54 18.54 -48.15
C LYS A 3 26.02 17.90 -46.83
N LEU A 4 27.16 18.35 -46.28
CA LEU A 4 27.69 17.84 -45.02
C LEU A 4 26.87 18.35 -43.81
N LEU A 5 26.42 19.61 -43.87
CA LEU A 5 25.51 20.18 -42.87
C LEU A 5 24.15 19.45 -42.84
N LEU A 6 23.61 19.10 -44.02
CA LEU A 6 22.35 18.38 -44.14
C LEU A 6 22.45 16.94 -43.61
N LEU A 7 23.56 16.25 -43.86
CA LEU A 7 23.81 14.90 -43.32
C LEU A 7 23.93 14.91 -41.79
N LEU A 8 24.63 15.88 -41.21
CA LEU A 8 24.74 16.02 -39.76
C LEU A 8 23.37 16.29 -39.12
N ALA A 9 22.52 17.13 -39.72
CA ALA A 9 21.17 17.38 -39.24
C ALA A 9 20.28 16.11 -39.29
N PHE A 10 20.41 15.28 -40.33
CA PHE A 10 19.71 14.00 -40.43
C PHE A 10 20.15 13.01 -39.34
N VAL A 11 21.45 12.90 -39.07
CA VAL A 11 21.99 12.02 -38.02
C VAL A 11 21.50 12.48 -36.64
N VAL A 12 21.47 13.79 -36.37
CA VAL A 12 20.94 14.34 -35.11
C VAL A 12 19.45 13.98 -34.96
N ALA A 13 18.64 14.13 -36.00
CA ALA A 13 17.22 13.80 -35.98
C ALA A 13 16.93 12.29 -35.77
N LEU A 14 17.77 11.41 -36.31
CA LEU A 14 17.69 9.95 -36.09
C LEU A 14 18.19 9.53 -34.69
N SER A 15 19.06 10.34 -34.07
CA SER A 15 19.60 10.08 -32.73
C SER A 15 18.73 10.63 -31.59
N THR A 16 17.84 11.58 -31.85
CA THR A 16 16.88 12.06 -30.85
C THR A 16 15.72 11.08 -30.74
N SER A 17 15.96 9.99 -30.05
CA SER A 17 14.90 9.18 -29.45
C SER A 17 14.20 10.05 -28.41
N ALA A 18 13.17 10.80 -28.82
CA ALA A 18 12.21 11.36 -27.88
C ALA A 18 11.47 10.16 -27.27
N VAL A 19 12.04 9.60 -26.22
CA VAL A 19 11.41 8.58 -25.36
C VAL A 19 10.19 9.27 -24.75
N LEU A 20 9.01 9.02 -25.32
CA LEU A 20 7.77 9.19 -24.58
C LEU A 20 7.88 8.30 -23.33
N PRO A 21 7.63 8.82 -22.11
CA PRO A 21 7.59 7.96 -20.94
C PRO A 21 6.51 6.92 -21.19
N GLN A 22 6.87 5.64 -21.01
CA GLN A 22 5.89 4.58 -20.92
C GLN A 22 4.84 5.02 -19.91
N ARG A 23 3.60 5.23 -20.34
CA ARG A 23 2.49 5.12 -19.39
C ARG A 23 2.53 3.67 -18.95
N ASN A 24 3.13 3.48 -17.79
CA ASN A 24 2.95 2.31 -16.97
C ASN A 24 1.45 2.12 -16.78
N LEU A 25 0.86 1.20 -17.55
CA LEU A 25 -0.19 0.38 -16.99
C LEU A 25 0.49 -0.69 -16.12
N ASP A 26 1.18 -0.25 -15.07
CA ASP A 26 1.03 -0.95 -13.80
C ASP A 26 -0.32 -0.49 -13.24
N ALA A 27 -1.40 -0.93 -13.88
CA ALA A 27 -2.46 -1.45 -13.04
C ALA A 27 -1.88 -2.74 -12.49
N ASN A 28 -1.11 -2.61 -11.40
CA ASN A 28 -1.01 -3.72 -10.49
C ASN A 28 -2.47 -4.00 -10.08
N GLU A 29 -3.07 -5.03 -10.65
CA GLU A 29 -4.30 -5.60 -10.16
C GLU A 29 -4.00 -6.29 -8.81
N ASN A 30 -3.58 -5.48 -7.85
CA ASN A 30 -3.16 -5.85 -6.50
C ASN A 30 -3.72 -4.82 -5.53
N LEU A 31 -5.02 -4.57 -5.64
CA LEU A 31 -5.84 -4.05 -4.55
C LEU A 31 -6.72 -5.16 -3.94
N ALA A 32 -6.30 -6.43 -4.07
CA ALA A 32 -6.81 -7.53 -3.24
C ALA A 32 -5.89 -8.77 -3.11
N GLU A 33 -4.67 -8.85 -3.68
CA GLU A 33 -3.83 -10.03 -3.44
C GLU A 33 -2.34 -9.68 -3.31
N ASN A 34 -1.82 -9.87 -2.09
CA ASN A 34 -0.43 -9.57 -1.77
C ASN A 34 0.46 -10.73 -2.22
N VAL A 35 1.20 -10.52 -3.31
CA VAL A 35 2.29 -11.37 -3.78
C VAL A 35 3.32 -11.58 -2.66
N VAL A 36 3.57 -12.85 -2.34
CA VAL A 36 4.42 -13.34 -1.24
C VAL A 36 5.88 -12.90 -1.41
N THR A 37 6.33 -11.93 -0.60
CA THR A 37 7.76 -11.81 -0.23
C THR A 37 7.89 -11.43 1.25
N THR A 38 8.28 -12.43 2.04
CA THR A 38 9.10 -12.35 3.27
C THR A 38 8.90 -11.15 4.21
N GLN A 39 7.99 -11.28 5.18
CA GLN A 39 8.11 -10.92 6.60
C GLN A 39 6.69 -11.04 7.20
N ALA A 40 6.56 -11.31 8.50
CA ALA A 40 5.24 -11.31 9.15
C ALA A 40 4.65 -9.89 9.07
N VAL A 41 3.88 -9.62 8.02
CA VAL A 41 3.25 -8.32 7.78
C VAL A 41 2.01 -8.27 8.64
N TRP A 42 2.05 -7.47 9.70
CA TRP A 42 0.86 -6.97 10.38
C TRP A 42 0.10 -6.08 9.40
N LYS A 43 -0.74 -6.68 8.56
CA LYS A 43 -1.64 -5.94 7.68
C LYS A 43 -2.77 -5.40 8.54
N GLU A 44 -2.74 -4.09 8.78
CA GLU A 44 -3.87 -3.34 9.30
C GLU A 44 -5.04 -3.56 8.33
N CYS A 45 -6.13 -4.17 8.81
CA CYS A 45 -7.36 -4.28 8.04
C CYS A 45 -8.23 -3.03 8.19
N ASP A 46 -9.27 -2.91 7.37
CA ASP A 46 -10.21 -1.81 7.49
C ASP A 46 -10.84 -1.81 8.89
N ASN A 47 -10.69 -0.69 9.61
CA ASN A 47 -11.20 -0.51 10.97
C ASN A 47 -12.74 -0.54 11.04
N SER A 48 -13.43 -0.57 9.91
CA SER A 48 -14.88 -0.77 9.83
C SER A 48 -15.35 -2.14 10.37
N ILE A 49 -14.46 -3.14 10.44
CA ILE A 49 -14.79 -4.51 10.85
C ILE A 49 -14.81 -4.67 12.38
N CYS A 50 -13.95 -3.92 13.10
CA CYS A 50 -13.78 -4.07 14.53
C CYS A 50 -14.59 -3.03 15.34
N GLY A 51 -14.81 -3.34 16.61
CA GLY A 51 -15.52 -2.47 17.54
C GLY A 51 -14.70 -1.22 17.93
N ILE A 52 -15.37 -0.25 18.55
CA ILE A 52 -14.71 0.96 19.05
C ILE A 52 -13.61 0.59 20.07
N ASN A 53 -12.44 1.23 19.96
CA ASN A 53 -11.23 0.95 20.74
C ASN A 53 -10.62 -0.45 20.54
N ALA A 54 -10.83 -1.05 19.36
CA ALA A 54 -10.14 -2.26 18.93
C ALA A 54 -9.31 -1.99 17.66
N ALA A 55 -8.28 -2.79 17.45
CA ALA A 55 -7.45 -2.82 16.25
C ALA A 55 -7.69 -4.10 15.47
N CYS A 56 -7.57 -4.02 14.15
CA CYS A 56 -7.86 -5.10 13.22
C CYS A 56 -6.57 -5.71 12.67
N PHE A 57 -6.42 -7.04 12.77
CA PHE A 57 -5.29 -7.77 12.21
C PHE A 57 -5.75 -8.95 11.36
N ILE A 58 -4.97 -9.28 10.33
CA ILE A 58 -5.21 -10.49 9.52
C ILE A 58 -4.30 -11.62 10.03
N ILE A 59 -4.90 -12.61 10.69
CA ILE A 59 -4.23 -13.81 11.18
C ILE A 59 -4.80 -15.01 10.41
N ASP A 60 -3.94 -15.83 9.80
CA ASP A 60 -4.35 -17.02 9.03
C ASP A 60 -5.44 -16.75 7.98
N ARG A 61 -5.33 -15.62 7.27
CA ARG A 61 -6.31 -15.13 6.28
C ARG A 61 -7.69 -14.80 6.85
N LYS A 62 -7.80 -14.60 8.16
CA LYS A 62 -9.03 -14.17 8.84
C LYS A 62 -8.81 -12.85 9.55
N HIS A 63 -9.86 -12.02 9.58
CA HIS A 63 -9.88 -10.81 10.40
C HIS A 63 -9.98 -11.23 11.87
N GLU A 64 -9.09 -10.70 12.68
CA GLU A 64 -9.07 -10.89 14.13
C GLU A 64 -8.97 -9.51 14.79
N CYS A 65 -9.89 -9.22 15.70
CA CYS A 65 -9.96 -7.94 16.39
C CYS A 65 -9.35 -8.06 17.79
N PHE A 66 -8.52 -7.10 18.20
CA PHE A 66 -7.93 -7.04 19.54
C PHE A 66 -8.21 -5.69 20.19
N CYS A 67 -8.48 -5.67 21.50
CA CYS A 67 -8.62 -4.41 22.22
C CYS A 67 -7.29 -3.66 22.28
N LEU A 68 -7.33 -2.34 22.10
CA LEU A 68 -6.16 -1.49 22.27
C LEU A 68 -5.60 -1.58 23.69
N SER A 69 -4.32 -1.24 23.87
CA SER A 69 -3.68 -1.26 25.19
C SER A 69 -4.45 -0.38 26.18
N GLY A 70 -4.71 -0.92 27.38
CA GLY A 70 -5.53 -0.25 28.40
C GLY A 70 -7.04 -0.34 28.15
N TYR A 71 -7.49 -1.09 27.15
CA TYR A 71 -8.90 -1.42 26.92
C TYR A 71 -9.14 -2.93 27.04
N THR A 72 -10.34 -3.30 27.49
CA THR A 72 -10.79 -4.70 27.64
C THR A 72 -12.26 -4.82 27.25
N GLY A 73 -12.72 -6.02 26.90
CA GLY A 73 -14.11 -6.27 26.52
C GLY A 73 -14.21 -7.12 25.26
N ASN A 74 -15.26 -6.91 24.47
CA ASN A 74 -15.47 -7.62 23.21
C ASN A 74 -14.92 -6.79 22.05
N PRO A 75 -13.81 -7.19 21.40
CA PRO A 75 -13.16 -6.40 20.36
C PRO A 75 -13.97 -6.31 19.06
N TRP A 76 -14.97 -7.17 18.84
CA TRP A 76 -15.89 -7.10 17.70
C TRP A 76 -17.04 -6.12 17.91
N LYS A 77 -17.28 -5.68 19.15
CA LYS A 77 -18.39 -4.77 19.49
C LYS A 77 -17.87 -3.44 20.01
N LYS A 78 -17.11 -3.48 21.11
CA LYS A 78 -16.55 -2.32 21.79
C LYS A 78 -15.62 -2.79 22.90
N CYS A 79 -14.46 -2.17 22.98
CA CYS A 79 -13.60 -2.25 24.15
C CYS A 79 -13.81 -1.03 25.06
N VAL A 80 -13.83 -1.29 26.36
CA VAL A 80 -13.96 -0.27 27.41
C VAL A 80 -12.62 -0.10 28.11
N GLN A 81 -12.31 1.12 28.53
CA GLN A 81 -11.06 1.41 29.22
C GLN A 81 -10.96 0.53 30.46
N SER A 82 -9.98 -0.37 30.49
CA SER A 82 -9.65 -1.20 31.64
C SER A 82 -8.95 -0.27 32.61
N GLY A 83 -9.72 0.32 33.52
CA GLY A 83 -9.29 1.47 34.30
C GLY A 83 -7.90 1.27 34.94
N THR A 84 -6.90 1.98 34.41
CA THR A 84 -5.87 2.54 35.28
C THR A 84 -6.61 3.53 36.17
N GLY A 85 -6.94 3.09 37.38
CA GLY A 85 -7.77 3.83 38.33
C GLY A 85 -7.34 5.29 38.38
N ARG A 86 -8.27 6.18 38.03
CA ARG A 86 -8.20 7.56 38.51
C ARG A 86 -8.31 7.50 40.03
N LYS A 87 -7.20 7.68 40.72
CA LYS A 87 -7.16 8.28 42.04
C LYS A 87 -6.28 9.50 41.95
#